data_AF-V4K4S3-F1
#
_entry.id   AF-V4K4S3-F1
#
_cell.length_a   1.000
_cell.length_b   1.000
_cell.length_c   1.000
_cell.angle_alpha   90.00
_cell.angle_beta   90.00
_cell.angle_gamma   90.00
#
_symmetry.space_group_name_H-M   'P 1'
#
loop_
_entity.id
_entity.type
_entity.pdbx_description
1 polymer ?
#
loop_
_entity_poly.entity_id
_entity_poly.type
_entity_poly.pdbx_seq_one_letter_code
_entity_poly.pdbx_strand_id
1 'polypeptide(L)'
;MAVRREVIEAVSGLLRELPASLDLFVLAAALKAGGLLYFTDRRLTLYRVHGESWSPTLAVGGRHEVYVRQARARLQLALTYRVVGSLLGDDINYYLCHEVVSRGSFQYLPLPELGTLPQELRLSPSHVREALRCYRAGIYSPANVIFVIGQSLLGPLLAPPKARRLLGEALVRLRYLARGWFGP
;
A
#
# COMPACT_ATOMS: atom_id res chain seq x y z
N MET A 1 19.11 -8.37 9.93
CA MET A 1 18.28 -8.63 11.12
C MET A 1 18.34 -10.11 11.42
N ALA A 2 18.45 -10.49 12.68
CA ALA A 2 18.35 -11.88 13.12
C ALA A 2 17.23 -11.98 14.15
N VAL A 3 16.38 -13.00 14.04
CA VAL A 3 15.26 -13.25 14.94
C VAL A 3 15.30 -14.72 15.34
N ARG A 4 14.90 -15.02 16.58
CA ARG A 4 14.83 -16.40 17.08
C ARG A 4 13.88 -17.22 16.22
N ARG A 5 14.27 -18.46 15.92
CA ARG A 5 13.49 -19.38 15.08
C ARG A 5 12.08 -19.59 15.61
N GLU A 6 11.94 -19.77 16.93
CA GLU A 6 10.65 -19.97 17.62
C GLU A 6 9.62 -18.85 17.34
N VAL A 7 10.08 -17.59 17.19
CA VAL A 7 9.21 -16.45 16.88
C VAL A 7 8.62 -16.57 15.47
N ILE A 8 9.42 -17.02 14.49
CA ILE A 8 8.96 -17.16 13.10
C ILE A 8 8.10 -18.41 12.93
N GLU A 9 8.43 -19.51 13.60
CA GLU A 9 7.64 -20.74 13.56
C GLU A 9 6.22 -20.51 14.11
N ALA A 10 6.08 -19.73 15.17
CA ALA A 10 4.80 -19.36 15.76
C ALA A 10 3.85 -18.60 14.81
N VAL A 11 4.39 -17.91 13.80
CA VAL A 11 3.62 -17.08 12.84
C VAL A 11 3.71 -17.60 11.40
N SER A 12 4.17 -18.85 11.22
CA SER A 12 4.46 -19.44 9.91
C SER A 12 3.23 -19.53 9.00
N GLY A 13 2.02 -19.58 9.55
CA GLY A 13 0.77 -19.51 8.77
C GLY A 13 0.65 -18.19 8.01
N LEU A 14 0.80 -17.06 8.71
CA LEU A 14 0.75 -15.72 8.11
C LEU A 14 1.92 -15.47 7.15
N LEU A 15 3.09 -16.08 7.42
CA LEU A 15 4.25 -15.98 6.54
C LEU A 15 3.96 -16.55 5.13
N ARG A 16 3.14 -17.59 5.02
CA ARG A 16 2.77 -18.19 3.72
C ARG A 16 1.89 -17.27 2.87
N GLU A 17 1.20 -16.33 3.50
CA GLU A 17 0.33 -15.35 2.83
C GLU A 17 1.09 -14.08 2.43
N LEU A 18 2.34 -13.92 2.87
CA LEU A 18 3.12 -12.71 2.70
C LEU A 18 3.68 -12.59 1.26
N PRO A 19 3.25 -11.61 0.45
CA PRO A 19 3.71 -11.48 -0.92
C PRO A 19 5.00 -10.66 -1.09
N ALA A 20 5.35 -9.87 -0.07
CA ALA A 20 6.50 -8.97 -0.06
C ALA A 20 6.84 -8.51 1.37
N SER A 21 8.00 -7.86 1.52
CA SER A 21 8.48 -7.24 2.77
C SER A 21 8.67 -8.23 3.92
N LEU A 22 9.42 -9.30 3.66
CA LEU A 22 9.80 -10.30 4.66
C LEU A 22 10.51 -9.68 5.87
N ASP A 23 11.37 -8.70 5.62
CA ASP A 23 12.06 -7.91 6.64
C ASP A 23 11.07 -7.20 7.57
N LEU A 24 10.05 -6.56 7.03
CA LEU A 24 8.99 -5.91 7.79
C LEU A 24 8.20 -6.91 8.64
N PHE A 25 7.84 -8.04 8.05
CA PHE A 25 7.10 -9.11 8.73
C PHE A 25 7.90 -9.71 9.89
N VAL A 26 9.18 -10.00 9.67
CA VAL A 26 10.06 -10.56 10.70
C VAL A 26 10.25 -9.57 11.85
N LEU A 27 10.34 -8.27 11.58
CA LEU A 27 10.37 -7.24 12.61
C LEU A 27 9.05 -7.19 13.40
N ALA A 28 7.91 -7.18 12.72
CA ALA A 28 6.60 -7.18 13.36
C ALA A 28 6.37 -8.43 14.23
N ALA A 29 6.83 -9.60 13.78
CA ALA A 29 6.78 -10.84 14.55
C ALA A 29 7.61 -10.73 15.84
N ALA A 30 8.83 -10.19 15.74
CA ALA A 30 9.68 -9.96 16.90
C ALA A 30 9.06 -8.98 17.90
N LEU A 31 8.45 -7.89 17.42
CA LEU A 31 7.72 -6.93 18.25
C LEU A 31 6.53 -7.58 18.95
N LYS A 32 5.73 -8.37 18.21
CA LYS A 32 4.56 -9.06 18.75
C LYS A 32 4.92 -10.08 19.82
N ALA A 33 6.07 -10.75 19.67
CA ALA A 33 6.58 -11.71 20.65
C ALA A 33 7.05 -11.05 21.97
N GLY A 34 7.11 -9.72 22.04
CA GLY A 34 7.46 -9.00 23.27
C GLY A 34 8.92 -9.17 23.73
N GLY A 35 9.80 -9.64 22.84
CA GLY A 35 11.21 -9.84 23.14
C GLY A 35 12.03 -8.54 23.13
N LEU A 36 13.19 -8.57 23.78
CA LEU A 36 14.14 -7.45 23.74
C LEU A 36 14.74 -7.29 22.34
N LEU A 37 14.77 -6.05 21.83
CA LEU A 37 15.46 -5.68 20.61
C LEU A 37 16.87 -5.19 20.94
N TYR A 38 17.87 -5.77 20.27
CA TYR A 38 19.27 -5.39 20.43
C TYR A 38 19.76 -4.71 19.16
N PHE A 39 20.32 -3.51 19.32
CA PHE A 39 20.93 -2.74 18.24
C PHE A 39 22.45 -2.80 18.39
N THR A 40 23.15 -2.87 17.26
CA THR A 40 24.61 -2.78 17.22
C THR A 40 25.03 -1.81 16.13
N ASP A 41 26.04 -1.01 16.45
CA ASP A 41 26.75 -0.11 15.55
C ASP A 41 27.76 -0.86 14.65
N ARG A 42 28.05 -2.13 14.96
CA ARG A 42 28.96 -2.95 14.16
C ARG A 42 28.35 -3.26 12.80
N ARG A 43 29.17 -3.11 11.75
CA ARG A 43 28.79 -3.47 10.37
C ARG A 43 28.81 -4.98 10.18
N LEU A 44 27.74 -5.65 10.64
CA LEU A 44 27.59 -7.10 10.57
C LEU A 44 26.89 -7.59 9.29
N THR A 45 26.44 -6.68 8.43
CA THR A 45 25.69 -7.02 7.22
C THR A 45 26.29 -6.31 6.00
N LEU A 46 26.49 -7.08 4.92
CA LEU A 46 26.85 -6.55 3.61
C LEU A 46 25.55 -6.24 2.86
N TYR A 47 25.34 -4.97 2.52
CA TYR A 47 24.23 -4.56 1.66
C TYR A 47 24.71 -4.54 0.21
N ARG A 48 23.96 -5.20 -0.67
CA ARG A 48 24.16 -5.10 -2.12
C ARG A 48 23.16 -4.11 -2.67
N VAL A 49 23.64 -3.02 -3.25
CA VAL A 49 22.80 -2.16 -4.09
C VAL A 49 22.68 -2.86 -5.43
N HIS A 50 21.51 -3.45 -5.71
CA HIS A 50 21.23 -3.98 -7.04
C HIS A 50 20.92 -2.81 -7.97
N GLY A 51 21.51 -2.78 -9.16
CA GLY A 51 21.31 -1.71 -10.15
C GLY A 51 19.92 -1.72 -10.80
N GLU A 52 19.08 -2.70 -10.48
CA GLU A 52 17.71 -2.80 -10.97
C GLU A 52 16.75 -2.04 -10.07
N SER A 53 16.20 -0.90 -10.51
CA SER A 53 15.14 -0.21 -9.77
C SER A 53 13.77 -0.82 -10.09
N TRP A 54 13.44 -1.96 -9.48
CA TRP A 54 12.05 -2.44 -9.46
C TRP A 54 11.21 -1.73 -8.39
N SER A 55 11.44 -0.42 -8.22
CA SER A 55 10.66 0.41 -7.32
C SER A 55 9.39 0.87 -8.04
N PRO A 56 8.20 0.57 -7.50
CA PRO A 56 6.92 0.88 -8.17
C PRO A 56 6.71 2.36 -8.49
N THR A 57 7.29 3.22 -7.66
CA THR A 57 7.25 4.68 -7.76
C THR A 57 8.26 5.25 -8.76
N LEU A 58 9.27 4.46 -9.14
CA LEU A 58 10.34 4.83 -10.08
C LEU A 58 10.26 4.01 -11.37
N ALA A 59 9.10 3.39 -11.65
CA ALA A 59 8.93 2.58 -12.85
C ALA A 59 9.14 3.44 -14.11
N VAL A 60 10.17 3.12 -14.88
CA VAL A 60 10.45 3.68 -16.21
C VAL A 60 9.98 2.69 -17.26
N GLY A 61 9.27 3.17 -18.30
CA GLY A 61 8.74 2.34 -19.37
C GLY A 61 7.54 2.99 -20.07
N GLY A 62 6.89 2.22 -20.93
CA GLY A 62 5.65 2.64 -21.57
C GLY A 62 4.55 2.91 -20.53
N ARG A 63 3.62 3.84 -20.81
CA ARG A 63 2.55 4.21 -19.87
C ARG A 63 1.79 2.99 -19.33
N HIS A 64 1.48 2.04 -20.19
CA HIS A 64 0.82 0.78 -19.82
C HIS A 64 1.68 -0.06 -18.85
N GLU A 65 2.95 -0.29 -19.18
CA GLU A 65 3.89 -1.06 -18.33
C GLU A 65 4.04 -0.44 -16.94
N VAL A 66 4.11 0.90 -16.87
CA VAL A 66 4.16 1.63 -15.60
C VAL A 66 2.90 1.36 -14.77
N TYR A 67 1.71 1.40 -15.39
CA TYR A 67 0.47 1.09 -14.67
C TYR A 67 0.37 -0.36 -14.21
N VAL A 68 0.81 -1.33 -15.02
CA VAL A 68 0.87 -2.74 -14.63
C VAL A 68 1.79 -2.93 -13.41
N ARG A 69 2.99 -2.35 -13.45
CA ARG A 69 3.94 -2.41 -12.33
C ARG A 69 3.37 -1.76 -11.06
N GLN A 70 2.74 -0.59 -11.20
CA GLN A 70 2.09 0.07 -10.08
C GLN A 70 0.93 -0.74 -9.51
N ALA A 71 0.11 -1.40 -10.35
CA ALA A 71 -0.99 -2.25 -9.90
C ALA A 71 -0.46 -3.44 -9.08
N ARG A 72 0.54 -4.14 -9.60
CA ARG A 72 1.19 -5.27 -8.90
C ARG A 72 1.75 -4.85 -7.55
N ALA A 73 2.47 -3.74 -7.52
CA ALA A 73 3.07 -3.24 -6.31
C ALA A 73 2.05 -2.82 -5.24
N ARG A 74 0.98 -2.15 -5.65
CA ARG A 74 -0.13 -1.79 -4.75
C ARG A 74 -0.80 -3.03 -4.17
N LEU A 75 -0.90 -4.10 -4.97
CA LEU A 75 -1.47 -5.36 -4.51
C LEU A 75 -0.57 -6.00 -3.45
N GLN A 76 0.73 -6.07 -3.75
CA GLN A 76 1.73 -6.58 -2.81
C GLN A 76 1.72 -5.77 -1.51
N LEU A 77 1.72 -4.43 -1.58
CA LEU A 77 1.66 -3.58 -0.40
C LEU A 77 0.37 -3.76 0.39
N ALA A 78 -0.80 -3.77 -0.25
CA ALA A 78 -2.07 -3.95 0.44
C ALA A 78 -2.12 -5.29 1.19
N LEU A 79 -1.71 -6.38 0.52
CA LEU A 79 -1.67 -7.71 1.13
C LEU A 79 -0.62 -7.80 2.24
N THR A 80 0.59 -7.30 2.02
CA THR A 80 1.64 -7.24 3.05
C THR A 80 1.17 -6.45 4.28
N TYR A 81 0.57 -5.27 4.08
CA TYR A 81 0.07 -4.44 5.18
C TYR A 81 -1.08 -5.09 5.94
N ARG A 82 -1.95 -5.83 5.24
CA ARG A 82 -2.97 -6.66 5.91
C ARG A 82 -2.31 -7.70 6.81
N VAL A 83 -1.41 -8.51 6.27
CA VAL A 83 -0.74 -9.60 7.01
C VAL A 83 0.05 -9.06 8.21
N VAL A 84 0.88 -8.04 7.99
CA VAL A 84 1.70 -7.42 9.04
C VAL A 84 0.82 -6.70 10.07
N GLY A 85 -0.22 -6.01 9.62
CA GLY A 85 -1.16 -5.32 10.49
C GLY A 85 -1.92 -6.28 11.40
N SER A 86 -2.46 -7.36 10.84
CA SER A 86 -3.14 -8.43 11.61
C SER A 86 -2.22 -9.11 12.61
N LEU A 87 -0.93 -9.29 12.26
CA LEU A 87 0.06 -9.86 13.18
C LEU A 87 0.27 -8.98 14.43
N LEU A 88 0.30 -7.66 14.27
CA LEU A 88 0.44 -6.73 15.40
C LEU A 88 -0.82 -6.70 16.28
N GLY A 89 -1.99 -6.99 15.70
CA GLY A 89 -3.27 -7.13 16.38
C GLY A 89 -4.34 -6.23 15.79
N ASP A 90 -5.54 -6.29 16.36
CA ASP A 90 -6.73 -5.60 15.85
C ASP A 90 -6.81 -4.11 16.26
N ASP A 91 -5.85 -3.64 17.06
CA ASP A 91 -5.71 -2.22 17.37
C ASP A 91 -5.20 -1.41 16.17
N ILE A 92 -5.54 -0.13 16.15
CA ILE A 92 -5.10 0.82 15.14
C ILE A 92 -3.57 0.79 15.06
N ASN A 93 -3.04 0.41 13.90
CA ASN A 93 -1.62 0.42 13.64
C ASN A 93 -1.32 0.94 12.24
N TYR A 94 -0.07 1.37 12.05
CA TYR A 94 0.40 1.97 10.81
C TYR A 94 0.05 1.12 9.58
N TYR A 95 0.22 -0.20 9.66
CA TYR A 95 0.03 -1.10 8.52
C TYR A 95 -1.46 -1.27 8.19
N LEU A 96 -2.33 -1.53 9.17
CA LEU A 96 -3.77 -1.62 8.92
C LEU A 96 -4.34 -0.32 8.37
N CYS A 97 -3.87 0.83 8.85
CA CYS A 97 -4.21 2.11 8.24
C CYS A 97 -3.78 2.09 6.77
N HIS A 98 -2.49 1.97 6.47
CA HIS A 98 -1.98 2.05 5.10
C HIS A 98 -2.49 0.96 4.14
N GLU A 99 -3.01 -0.17 4.64
CA GLU A 99 -3.76 -1.15 3.84
C GLU A 99 -4.98 -0.51 3.17
N VAL A 100 -5.75 0.28 3.91
CA VAL A 100 -6.96 0.97 3.42
C VAL A 100 -6.60 1.94 2.29
N VAL A 101 -5.58 2.77 2.47
CA VAL A 101 -5.14 3.70 1.40
C VAL A 101 -4.61 2.93 0.19
N SER A 102 -3.88 1.84 0.42
CA SER A 102 -3.36 0.99 -0.67
C SER A 102 -4.49 0.39 -1.50
N ARG A 103 -5.59 -0.07 -0.88
CA ARG A 103 -6.79 -0.52 -1.59
C ARG A 103 -7.43 0.60 -2.41
N GLY A 104 -7.67 1.77 -1.81
CA GLY A 104 -8.27 2.90 -2.52
C GLY A 104 -7.48 3.37 -3.74
N SER A 105 -6.18 3.10 -3.79
CA SER A 105 -5.34 3.51 -4.92
C SER A 105 -5.63 2.75 -6.23
N PHE A 106 -6.28 1.58 -6.18
CA PHE A 106 -6.66 0.81 -7.39
C PHE A 106 -7.73 1.50 -8.23
N GLN A 107 -8.58 2.30 -7.60
CA GLN A 107 -9.66 3.04 -8.27
C GLN A 107 -9.12 4.17 -9.17
N TYR A 108 -7.86 4.59 -9.00
CA TYR A 108 -7.19 5.59 -9.85
C TYR A 108 -6.29 5.00 -10.93
N LEU A 109 -6.14 3.68 -10.98
CA LEU A 109 -5.34 3.02 -12.02
C LEU A 109 -6.15 2.86 -13.30
N PRO A 110 -5.81 3.54 -14.40
CA PRO A 110 -6.50 3.40 -15.68
C PRO A 110 -5.98 2.17 -16.44
N LEU A 111 -6.08 1.00 -15.79
CA LEU A 111 -5.61 -0.28 -16.31
C LEU A 111 -6.83 -1.17 -16.61
N PRO A 112 -7.35 -1.20 -17.86
CA PRO A 112 -8.56 -1.94 -18.20
C PRO A 112 -8.45 -3.46 -17.97
N GLU A 113 -7.22 -4.00 -17.98
CA GLU A 113 -6.89 -5.41 -17.72
C GLU A 113 -7.23 -5.84 -16.29
N LEU A 114 -7.39 -4.89 -15.36
CA LEU A 114 -7.89 -5.16 -14.02
C LEU A 114 -9.40 -5.47 -13.99
N GLY A 115 -10.10 -5.35 -15.13
CA GLY A 115 -11.53 -5.60 -15.23
C GLY A 115 -12.35 -4.71 -14.29
N THR A 116 -13.45 -5.26 -13.77
CA THR A 116 -14.21 -4.64 -12.69
C THR A 116 -13.51 -4.91 -11.37
N LEU A 117 -13.22 -3.86 -10.59
CA LEU A 117 -12.53 -4.04 -9.31
C LEU A 117 -13.39 -4.87 -8.34
N PRO A 118 -12.81 -5.91 -7.71
CA PRO A 118 -13.51 -6.72 -6.72
C PRO A 118 -13.75 -5.90 -5.44
N GLN A 119 -14.66 -6.33 -4.58
CA GLN A 119 -15.06 -5.56 -3.39
C GLN A 119 -13.90 -5.36 -2.40
N GLU A 120 -13.03 -6.34 -2.33
CA GLU A 120 -11.84 -6.39 -1.48
C GLU A 120 -10.78 -5.37 -1.91
N LEU A 121 -10.88 -4.77 -3.10
CA LEU A 121 -10.00 -3.71 -3.59
C LEU A 121 -10.70 -2.36 -3.69
N ARG A 122 -11.96 -2.28 -3.30
CA ARG A 122 -12.74 -1.04 -3.28
C ARG A 122 -12.89 -0.52 -1.86
N LEU A 123 -12.89 0.81 -1.74
CA LEU A 123 -13.31 1.45 -0.51
C LEU A 123 -14.83 1.57 -0.49
N SER A 124 -15.40 1.21 0.65
CA SER A 124 -16.78 1.43 1.07
C SER A 124 -16.87 2.49 2.17
N PRO A 125 -18.06 3.09 2.40
CA PRO A 125 -18.28 4.06 3.48
C PRO A 125 -17.84 3.58 4.88
N SER A 126 -17.83 2.27 5.13
CA SER A 126 -17.33 1.70 6.38
C SER A 126 -15.85 2.05 6.67
N HIS A 127 -15.03 2.31 5.65
CA HIS A 127 -13.62 2.68 5.82
C HIS A 127 -13.42 4.14 6.23
N VAL A 128 -14.44 5.00 6.13
CA VAL A 128 -14.33 6.41 6.57
C VAL A 128 -14.11 6.48 8.09
N ARG A 129 -14.82 5.64 8.84
CA ARG A 129 -14.62 5.53 10.30
C ARG A 129 -13.18 5.15 10.62
N GLU A 130 -12.63 4.17 9.89
CA GLU A 130 -11.26 3.71 10.08
C GLU A 130 -10.23 4.81 9.75
N ALA A 131 -10.42 5.54 8.65
CA ALA A 131 -9.55 6.66 8.30
C ALA A 131 -9.55 7.78 9.36
N LEU A 132 -10.70 8.09 9.95
CA LEU A 132 -10.79 9.06 11.04
C LEU A 132 -10.09 8.57 12.32
N ARG A 133 -10.17 7.26 12.61
CA ARG A 133 -9.42 6.63 13.71
C ARG A 133 -7.91 6.72 13.48
N CYS A 134 -7.44 6.38 12.28
CA CYS A 134 -6.04 6.53 11.88
C CYS A 134 -5.54 7.99 11.94
N TYR A 135 -6.38 8.96 11.62
CA TYR A 135 -6.07 10.39 11.75
C TYR A 135 -5.93 10.81 13.21
N ARG A 136 -6.89 10.41 14.07
CA ARG A 136 -6.82 10.69 15.51
C ARG A 136 -5.60 10.06 16.19
N ALA A 137 -5.17 8.89 15.70
CA ALA A 137 -3.95 8.23 16.17
C ALA A 137 -2.65 8.87 15.64
N GLY A 138 -2.74 9.94 14.82
CA GLY A 138 -1.57 10.64 14.27
C GLY A 138 -0.86 9.91 13.12
N ILE A 139 -1.43 8.81 12.62
CA ILE A 139 -0.85 8.02 11.51
C ILE A 139 -1.18 8.68 10.17
N TYR A 140 -2.40 9.18 10.02
CA TYR A 140 -2.87 9.81 8.79
C TYR A 140 -2.74 11.32 8.81
N SER A 141 -2.40 11.88 7.65
CA SER A 141 -2.60 13.30 7.36
C SER A 141 -4.06 13.58 6.96
N PRO A 142 -4.50 14.85 6.97
CA PRO A 142 -5.81 15.23 6.41
C PRO A 142 -5.99 14.78 4.95
N ALA A 143 -4.91 14.77 4.16
CA ALA A 143 -4.94 14.32 2.78
C ALA A 143 -5.32 12.82 2.66
N ASN A 144 -4.83 11.97 3.56
CA ASN A 144 -5.21 10.55 3.59
C ASN A 144 -6.70 10.37 3.91
N VAL A 145 -7.24 11.18 4.82
CA VAL A 145 -8.67 11.14 5.18
C VAL A 145 -9.54 11.57 4.00
N ILE A 146 -9.21 12.70 3.36
CA ILE A 146 -9.91 13.21 2.18
C ILE A 146 -9.87 12.17 1.05
N PHE A 147 -8.70 11.55 0.84
CA PHE A 147 -8.54 10.47 -0.13
C PHE A 147 -9.49 9.30 0.16
N VAL A 148 -9.51 8.78 1.39
CA VAL A 148 -10.39 7.66 1.74
C VAL A 148 -11.86 8.02 1.60
N ILE A 149 -12.28 9.22 2.02
CA ILE A 149 -13.66 9.69 1.87
C ILE A 149 -14.05 9.76 0.39
N GLY A 150 -13.25 10.47 -0.43
CA GLY A 150 -13.53 10.61 -1.86
C GLY A 150 -13.64 9.26 -2.56
N GLN A 151 -12.75 8.32 -2.22
CA GLN A 151 -12.72 6.98 -2.80
C GLN A 151 -13.82 6.04 -2.29
N SER A 152 -14.32 6.27 -1.09
CA SER A 152 -15.46 5.55 -0.56
C SER A 152 -16.76 5.97 -1.26
N LEU A 153 -16.86 7.24 -1.66
CA LEU A 153 -18.01 7.78 -2.41
C LEU A 153 -17.94 7.43 -3.89
N LEU A 154 -16.77 7.58 -4.51
CA LEU A 154 -16.57 7.32 -5.94
C LEU A 154 -16.35 5.84 -6.26
N GLY A 155 -16.16 5.00 -5.24
CA GLY A 155 -15.73 3.62 -5.44
C GLY A 155 -16.62 2.76 -6.32
N PRO A 156 -17.96 2.80 -6.17
CA PRO A 156 -18.88 2.11 -7.07
C PRO A 156 -18.80 2.64 -8.50
N LEU A 157 -18.69 3.96 -8.67
CA LEU A 157 -18.63 4.63 -9.98
C LEU A 157 -17.32 4.33 -10.72
N LEU A 158 -16.22 4.18 -9.97
CA LEU A 158 -14.89 3.87 -10.48
C LEU A 158 -14.58 2.37 -10.45
N ALA A 159 -15.53 1.50 -10.11
CA ALA A 159 -15.30 0.05 -10.19
C ALA A 159 -15.12 -0.45 -11.65
N PRO A 160 -15.93 0.01 -12.63
CA PRO A 160 -15.80 -0.44 -14.01
C PRO A 160 -14.54 0.09 -14.71
N PRO A 161 -13.93 -0.68 -15.63
CA PRO A 161 -12.69 -0.29 -16.31
C PRO A 161 -12.86 0.97 -17.17
N LYS A 162 -14.02 1.14 -17.82
CA LYS A 162 -14.32 2.33 -18.65
C LYS A 162 -14.29 3.62 -17.84
N ALA A 163 -14.89 3.62 -16.65
CA ALA A 163 -14.92 4.80 -15.77
C ALA A 163 -13.52 5.18 -15.28
N ARG A 164 -12.70 4.20 -14.87
CA ARG A 164 -11.31 4.45 -14.46
C ARG A 164 -10.44 4.97 -15.58
N ARG A 165 -10.62 4.46 -16.79
CA ARG A 165 -9.91 4.96 -17.97
C ARG A 165 -10.24 6.43 -18.24
N LEU A 166 -11.53 6.79 -18.25
CA LEU A 166 -11.96 8.18 -18.44
C LEU A 166 -11.40 9.11 -17.36
N LEU A 167 -11.43 8.69 -16.09
CA LEU A 167 -10.84 9.45 -15.00
C LEU A 167 -9.32 9.61 -15.19
N GLY A 168 -8.60 8.55 -15.56
CA GLY A 168 -7.17 8.62 -15.82
C GLY A 168 -6.82 9.57 -16.97
N GLU A 169 -7.57 9.52 -18.07
CA GLU A 169 -7.43 10.45 -19.20
C GLU A 169 -7.70 11.91 -18.76
N ALA A 170 -8.74 12.14 -17.95
CA ALA A 170 -9.06 13.45 -17.41
C ALA A 170 -7.96 13.99 -16.47
N LEU A 171 -7.43 13.16 -15.57
CA LEU A 171 -6.35 13.54 -14.66
C LEU A 171 -5.05 13.86 -15.41
N VAL A 172 -4.74 13.11 -16.47
CA VAL A 172 -3.59 13.42 -17.34
C VAL A 172 -3.80 14.77 -18.02
N ARG A 173 -4.98 15.05 -18.58
CA ARG A 173 -5.31 16.35 -19.20
C ARG A 173 -5.23 17.49 -18.20
N LEU A 174 -5.80 17.32 -17.01
CA LEU A 174 -5.71 18.30 -15.92
C LEU A 174 -4.27 18.59 -15.52
N ARG A 175 -3.41 17.58 -15.47
CA ARG A 175 -1.99 17.76 -15.16
C ARG A 175 -1.26 18.53 -16.26
N TYR A 176 -1.60 18.31 -17.53
CA TYR A 176 -1.07 19.11 -18.64
C TYR A 176 -1.55 20.57 -18.56
N LEU A 177 -2.84 20.79 -18.29
CA LEU A 177 -3.39 22.14 -18.12
C LEU A 177 -2.75 22.87 -16.93
N ALA A 178 -2.64 22.20 -15.78
CA ALA A 178 -1.97 22.75 -14.61
C ALA A 178 -0.50 23.06 -14.87
N ARG A 179 0.23 22.22 -15.61
CA ARG A 179 1.61 22.54 -16.02
C ARG A 179 1.69 23.71 -16.98
N GLY A 180 0.72 23.87 -17.89
CA GLY A 180 0.61 25.02 -18.78
C GLY A 180 0.23 26.33 -18.07
N TRP A 181 -0.30 26.24 -16.84
CA TRP A 181 -0.56 27.41 -15.98
C TRP A 181 0.62 27.77 -15.08
N PHE A 182 1.62 26.89 -14.95
CA PHE A 182 2.74 27.04 -14.01
C PHE A 182 4.14 26.96 -14.66
N GLY A 183 4.28 27.35 -15.94
CA GLY A 183 5.58 27.82 -16.41
C GLY A 183 5.70 28.08 -17.91
N PRO A 184 6.76 28.82 -18.31
CA PRO A 184 7.19 30.12 -17.76
C PRO A 184 6.16 31.23 -18.02
#